data_AF-A0AAN9BPG6-F1
#
_entry.id   AF-A0AAN9BPG6-F1
#
_cell.length_a   1.000
_cell.length_b   1.000
_cell.length_c   1.000
_cell.angle_alpha   90.00
_cell.angle_beta   90.00
_cell.angle_gamma   90.00
#
_symmetry.space_group_name_H-M   'P 1'
#
loop_
_entity.id
_entity.type
_entity.pdbx_description
1 polymer ?
#
loop_
_entity_poly.entity_id
_entity_poly.type
_entity_poly.pdbx_seq_one_letter_code
_entity_poly.pdbx_strand_id
1 'polypeptide(L)'
;MTSNQDFRSWKVPELKKFLTERGINVSGRKEDLIARAKGCEALEINVVRDTENENENSRVLLRQYEQLITPDGYKMPDPSKLDNWRNIFECPDVTDRQLCEYLVLSRHRTEDKRQMGATRQLKASALFKEGHVFSPHHHPIAEDCSHCFVSARVMPSLPGKDQRTTPDHFTWISISKSDGVIHSADCSCTAGEGGSCNHIAAVLYMLADLTERRQQGLLSCTSQTCSWLQPRQRNLSP
;
A
#
# COMPACT_ATOMS: atom_id res chain seq x y z
N MET A 1 -44.91 6.45 19.90
CA MET A 1 -45.29 7.86 19.71
C MET A 1 -44.28 8.45 18.72
N THR A 2 -44.62 8.50 17.43
CA THR A 2 -43.74 9.11 16.42
C THR A 2 -43.80 10.62 16.58
N SER A 3 -42.68 11.21 17.02
CA SER A 3 -42.46 12.66 16.90
C SER A 3 -42.59 13.00 15.42
N ASN A 4 -43.52 13.87 15.03
CA ASN A 4 -43.70 14.27 13.64
C ASN A 4 -42.89 15.55 13.42
N GLN A 5 -41.58 15.41 13.16
CA GLN A 5 -40.73 16.58 12.94
C GLN A 5 -41.07 17.25 11.60
N ASP A 6 -41.42 18.54 11.61
CA ASP A 6 -41.66 19.28 10.38
C ASP A 6 -40.35 19.74 9.72
N PHE A 7 -39.73 18.84 8.97
CA PHE A 7 -38.49 19.10 8.21
C PHE A 7 -38.59 20.22 7.17
N ARG A 8 -39.80 20.70 6.81
CA ARG A 8 -39.94 21.84 5.88
C ARG A 8 -39.43 23.15 6.49
N SER A 9 -39.56 23.28 7.81
CA SER A 9 -39.13 24.45 8.58
C SER A 9 -37.61 24.55 8.73
N TRP A 10 -36.88 23.45 8.51
CA TRP A 10 -35.43 23.40 8.70
C TRP A 10 -34.66 24.11 7.59
N LYS A 11 -33.51 24.66 7.93
CA LYS A 11 -32.55 25.21 6.97
C LYS A 11 -31.76 24.09 6.31
N VAL A 12 -31.26 24.33 5.09
CA VAL A 12 -30.44 23.34 4.35
C VAL A 12 -29.26 22.79 5.17
N PRO A 13 -28.50 23.61 5.94
CA PRO A 13 -27.42 23.08 6.78
C PRO A 13 -27.89 22.11 7.87
N GLU A 14 -29.06 22.35 8.47
CA GLU A 14 -29.64 21.50 9.51
C GLU A 14 -30.09 20.16 8.92
N LEU A 15 -30.72 20.19 7.75
CA LEU A 15 -31.10 18.99 7.01
C LEU A 15 -29.88 18.16 6.61
N LYS A 16 -28.82 18.80 6.12
CA LYS A 16 -27.57 18.12 5.79
C LYS A 16 -26.95 17.49 7.03
N LYS A 17 -26.88 18.21 8.15
CA LYS A 17 -26.34 17.69 9.41
C LYS A 17 -27.09 16.43 9.87
N PHE A 18 -28.42 16.47 9.89
CA PHE A 18 -29.26 15.33 10.31
C PHE A 18 -29.12 14.09 9.42
N LEU A 19 -28.96 14.28 8.11
CA LEU A 19 -28.73 13.21 7.15
C LEU A 19 -27.30 12.67 7.22
N THR A 20 -26.31 13.55 7.36
CA THR A 20 -24.89 13.17 7.55
C THR A 20 -24.71 12.32 8.80
N GLU A 21 -25.31 12.72 9.92
CA GLU A 21 -25.31 11.94 11.18
C GLU A 21 -25.93 10.55 11.03
N ARG A 22 -26.64 10.26 9.94
CA ARG A 22 -27.31 8.98 9.65
C ARG A 22 -26.72 8.26 8.43
N GLY A 23 -25.58 8.74 7.91
CA GLY A 23 -24.92 8.15 6.74
C GLY A 23 -25.68 8.31 5.41
N ILE A 24 -26.64 9.23 5.34
CA ILE A 24 -27.51 9.41 4.17
C ILE A 24 -26.99 10.54 3.26
N ASN A 25 -27.03 10.33 1.94
CA ASN A 25 -26.53 11.27 0.94
C ASN A 25 -27.18 12.67 1.05
N VAL A 26 -26.33 13.72 1.07
CA VAL A 26 -26.69 15.14 1.28
C VAL A 26 -26.64 16.03 0.02
N SER A 27 -26.61 15.43 -1.18
CA SER A 27 -26.63 16.15 -2.46
C SER A 27 -28.05 16.48 -2.95
N GLY A 28 -28.22 17.49 -3.79
CA GLY A 28 -29.52 17.87 -4.37
C GLY A 28 -30.14 19.14 -3.75
N ARG A 29 -31.38 19.42 -4.14
CA ARG A 29 -32.16 20.60 -3.73
C ARG A 29 -32.76 20.39 -2.34
N LYS A 30 -33.26 21.46 -1.71
CA LYS A 30 -33.85 21.40 -0.35
C LYS A 30 -34.99 20.37 -0.26
N GLU A 31 -35.79 20.24 -1.31
CA GLU A 31 -36.89 19.28 -1.41
C GLU A 31 -36.40 17.82 -1.33
N ASP A 32 -35.28 17.51 -2.00
CA ASP A 32 -34.66 16.18 -1.96
C ASP A 32 -34.18 15.83 -0.54
N LEU A 33 -33.59 16.81 0.15
CA LEU A 33 -33.11 16.64 1.53
C LEU A 33 -34.28 16.42 2.51
N ILE A 34 -35.39 17.15 2.33
CA ILE A 34 -36.61 16.96 3.14
C ILE A 34 -37.20 15.57 2.91
N ALA A 35 -37.27 15.12 1.66
CA ALA A 35 -37.79 13.80 1.32
C ALA A 35 -36.95 12.69 1.98
N ARG A 36 -35.63 12.81 1.95
CA ARG A 36 -34.72 11.87 2.64
C ARG A 36 -34.86 11.93 4.15
N ALA A 37 -35.00 13.11 4.76
CA ALA A 37 -35.14 13.26 6.20
C ALA A 37 -36.43 12.59 6.71
N LYS A 38 -37.54 12.77 5.99
CA LYS A 38 -38.81 12.07 6.26
C LYS A 38 -38.67 10.54 6.12
N GLY A 39 -37.94 10.09 5.10
CA GLY A 39 -37.62 8.68 4.93
C GLY A 39 -36.83 8.10 6.12
N CYS A 40 -35.86 8.87 6.64
CA CYS A 40 -35.07 8.45 7.82
C CYS A 40 -35.93 8.32 9.07
N GLU A 41 -36.85 9.26 9.31
CA GLU A 41 -37.76 9.25 10.45
C GLU A 41 -38.76 8.09 10.34
N ALA A 42 -39.34 7.86 9.15
CA ALA A 42 -40.29 6.77 8.92
C ALA A 42 -39.67 5.37 9.05
N LEU A 43 -38.37 5.25 8.79
CA LEU A 43 -37.61 4.00 8.86
C LEU A 43 -36.82 3.83 10.17
N GLU A 44 -36.98 4.75 11.12
CA GLU A 44 -36.25 4.76 12.41
C GLU A 44 -34.73 4.61 12.23
N ILE A 45 -34.16 5.25 11.19
CA ILE A 45 -32.72 5.21 10.93
C ILE A 45 -32.00 5.99 12.03
N ASN A 46 -31.29 5.24 12.86
CA ASN A 46 -30.53 5.76 13.99
C ASN A 46 -29.27 6.51 13.52
N VAL A 47 -28.78 7.41 14.38
CA VAL A 47 -27.50 8.10 14.18
C VAL A 47 -26.41 7.05 14.03
N VAL A 48 -25.67 7.12 12.91
CA VAL A 48 -24.44 6.39 12.71
C VAL A 48 -23.46 6.99 13.71
N ARG A 49 -23.31 6.35 14.88
CA ARG A 49 -22.09 6.50 15.68
C ARG A 49 -20.94 6.05 14.78
N ASP A 50 -19.75 6.61 14.95
CA ASP A 50 -18.53 6.42 14.14
C ASP A 50 -18.00 4.96 14.03
N THR A 51 -18.86 3.94 14.05
CA THR A 51 -18.53 2.53 13.95
C THR A 51 -17.95 2.14 12.59
N GLU A 52 -18.21 2.90 11.52
CA GLU A 52 -17.61 2.59 10.20
C GLU A 52 -16.12 2.98 10.15
N ASN A 53 -15.75 4.15 10.71
CA ASN A 53 -14.34 4.58 10.77
C ASN A 53 -13.53 3.78 11.81
N GLU A 54 -14.14 3.42 12.95
CA GLU A 54 -13.49 2.54 13.93
C GLU A 54 -13.25 1.14 13.35
N ASN A 55 -14.19 0.61 12.56
CA ASN A 55 -14.08 -0.70 11.93
C ASN A 55 -13.08 -0.72 10.77
N GLU A 56 -13.01 0.34 9.96
CA GLU A 56 -12.01 0.45 8.89
C GLU A 56 -10.60 0.64 9.46
N ASN A 57 -10.41 1.55 10.42
CA ASN A 57 -9.12 1.70 11.10
C ASN A 57 -8.70 0.40 11.81
N SER A 58 -9.64 -0.31 12.44
CA SER A 58 -9.35 -1.61 13.07
C SER A 58 -8.95 -2.66 12.04
N ARG A 59 -9.60 -2.71 10.87
CA ARG A 59 -9.24 -3.61 9.77
C ARG A 59 -7.86 -3.29 9.18
N VAL A 60 -7.54 -2.00 9.00
CA VAL A 60 -6.21 -1.57 8.54
C VAL A 60 -5.13 -1.98 9.52
N LEU A 61 -5.33 -1.73 10.82
CA LEU A 61 -4.40 -2.14 11.87
C LEU A 61 -4.23 -3.65 11.97
N LEU A 62 -5.32 -4.42 11.82
CA LEU A 62 -5.28 -5.88 11.77
C LEU A 62 -4.50 -6.39 10.55
N ARG A 63 -4.72 -5.82 9.36
CA ARG A 63 -3.95 -6.19 8.15
C ARG A 63 -2.47 -5.88 8.32
N GLN A 64 -2.10 -4.72 8.84
CA GLN A 64 -0.71 -4.36 9.12
C GLN A 64 -0.08 -5.33 10.13
N TYR A 65 -0.85 -5.73 11.15
CA TYR A 65 -0.42 -6.70 12.15
C TYR A 65 -0.20 -8.09 11.52
N GLU A 66 -1.14 -8.57 10.70
CA GLU A 66 -1.07 -9.86 10.01
C GLU A 66 0.07 -9.93 9.00
N GLN A 67 0.38 -8.84 8.30
CA GLN A 67 1.50 -8.76 7.35
C GLN A 67 2.86 -8.98 8.02
N LEU A 68 2.96 -8.74 9.33
CA LEU A 68 4.17 -8.92 10.13
C LEU A 68 4.17 -10.26 10.88
N ILE A 69 3.26 -11.17 10.58
CA ILE A 69 3.25 -12.53 11.13
C ILE A 69 3.63 -13.50 10.03
N THR A 70 4.69 -14.26 10.24
CA THR A 70 5.13 -15.32 9.33
C THR A 70 4.18 -16.53 9.41
N PRO A 71 4.20 -17.46 8.43
CA PRO A 71 3.33 -18.64 8.44
C PRO A 71 3.50 -19.56 9.66
N ASP A 72 4.68 -19.58 10.27
CA ASP A 72 5.02 -20.28 11.52
C ASP A 72 4.64 -19.50 12.79
N GLY A 73 4.01 -18.32 12.65
CA GLY A 73 3.49 -17.52 13.75
C GLY A 73 4.50 -16.57 14.40
N TYR A 74 5.70 -16.43 13.85
CA TYR A 74 6.70 -15.48 14.33
C TYR A 74 6.24 -14.04 14.03
N LYS A 75 6.20 -13.21 15.07
CA LYS A 75 5.87 -11.78 14.94
C LYS A 75 7.14 -10.99 14.60
N MET A 76 7.26 -10.60 13.33
CA MET A 76 8.33 -9.76 12.84
C MET A 76 8.25 -8.34 13.43
N PRO A 77 9.40 -7.68 13.64
CA PRO A 77 9.44 -6.29 14.07
C PRO A 77 8.92 -5.34 12.97
N ASP A 78 8.49 -4.15 13.40
CA ASP A 78 8.08 -3.06 12.49
C ASP A 78 9.27 -2.59 11.65
N PRO A 79 9.24 -2.74 10.31
CA PRO A 79 10.34 -2.37 9.42
C PRO A 79 10.74 -0.90 9.52
N SER A 80 9.82 -0.01 9.88
CA SER A 80 10.10 1.43 9.99
C SER A 80 10.95 1.80 11.21
N LYS A 81 11.09 0.86 12.16
CA LYS A 81 11.82 1.04 13.42
C LYS A 81 13.13 0.25 13.47
N LEU A 82 13.45 -0.49 12.41
CA LEU A 82 14.66 -1.29 12.32
C LEU A 82 15.88 -0.43 11.98
N ASP A 83 16.99 -0.74 12.64
CA ASP A 83 18.34 -0.27 12.33
C ASP A 83 19.14 -1.39 11.64
N ASN A 84 20.45 -1.19 11.43
CA ASN A 84 21.38 -2.24 10.94
C ASN A 84 21.01 -2.88 9.59
N TRP A 85 20.37 -2.12 8.71
CA TRP A 85 20.15 -2.48 7.31
C TRP A 85 21.46 -2.80 6.60
N ARG A 86 21.48 -3.95 5.91
CA ARG A 86 22.62 -4.51 5.18
C ARG A 86 22.50 -4.27 3.69
N ASN A 87 23.56 -4.68 2.98
CA ASN A 87 23.61 -4.59 1.53
C ASN A 87 22.53 -5.49 0.89
N ILE A 88 21.79 -4.93 -0.08
CA ILE A 88 20.75 -5.65 -0.81
C ILE A 88 21.25 -6.94 -1.48
N PHE A 89 22.54 -7.03 -1.84
CA PHE A 89 23.10 -8.22 -2.48
C PHE A 89 23.14 -9.46 -1.57
N GLU A 90 22.91 -9.31 -0.26
CA GLU A 90 22.78 -10.43 0.68
C GLU A 90 21.35 -11.01 0.72
N CYS A 91 20.38 -10.41 0.03
CA CYS A 91 19.00 -10.89 0.05
C CYS A 91 18.86 -12.23 -0.70
N PRO A 92 17.84 -13.03 -0.33
CA PRO A 92 17.45 -14.22 -1.09
C PRO A 92 17.15 -13.89 -2.56
N ASP A 93 17.35 -14.88 -3.43
CA ASP A 93 16.96 -14.79 -4.84
C ASP A 93 15.44 -14.73 -4.95
N VAL A 94 14.93 -13.76 -5.70
CA VAL A 94 13.51 -13.63 -6.06
C VAL A 94 13.43 -13.68 -7.58
N THR A 95 12.73 -14.69 -8.09
CA THR A 95 12.57 -14.93 -9.53
C THR A 95 11.34 -14.24 -10.09
N ASP A 96 11.29 -14.08 -11.42
CA ASP A 96 10.08 -13.62 -12.11
C ASP A 96 8.84 -14.47 -11.79
N ARG A 97 9.04 -15.78 -11.53
CA ARG A 97 7.96 -16.68 -11.12
C ARG A 97 7.34 -16.23 -9.80
N GLN A 98 8.15 -15.95 -8.79
CA GLN A 98 7.69 -15.51 -7.48
C GLN A 98 7.06 -14.12 -7.53
N LEU A 99 7.66 -13.21 -8.31
CA LEU A 99 7.07 -11.91 -8.61
C LEU A 99 5.66 -12.06 -9.20
N CYS A 100 5.49 -12.93 -10.20
CA CYS A 100 4.20 -13.19 -10.83
C CYS A 100 3.22 -13.86 -9.86
N GLU A 101 3.65 -14.85 -9.08
CA GLU A 101 2.84 -15.52 -8.06
C GLU A 101 2.30 -14.50 -7.03
N TYR A 102 3.15 -13.57 -6.60
CA TYR A 102 2.76 -12.53 -5.65
C TYR A 102 1.79 -11.49 -6.24
N LEU A 103 2.12 -10.91 -7.39
CA LEU A 103 1.33 -9.81 -7.98
C LEU A 103 0.05 -10.29 -8.67
N VAL A 104 0.07 -11.45 -9.33
CA VAL A 104 -0.99 -11.91 -10.23
C VAL A 104 -1.85 -13.01 -9.60
N LEU A 105 -1.23 -13.96 -8.89
CA LEU A 105 -1.91 -15.17 -8.41
C LEU A 105 -2.41 -15.06 -6.96
N SER A 106 -1.88 -14.14 -6.15
CA SER A 106 -2.34 -13.89 -4.78
C SER A 106 -3.63 -13.06 -4.74
N ARG A 107 -4.74 -13.69 -5.17
CA ARG A 107 -6.08 -13.09 -5.39
C ARG A 107 -6.79 -12.52 -4.15
N HIS A 108 -6.25 -12.74 -2.96
CA HIS A 108 -6.86 -12.32 -1.69
C HIS A 108 -6.50 -10.89 -1.27
N ARG A 109 -5.59 -10.22 -2.00
CA ARG A 109 -5.07 -8.88 -1.64
C ARG A 109 -5.66 -7.70 -2.43
N THR A 110 -6.39 -7.95 -3.50
CA THR A 110 -7.11 -6.91 -4.25
C THR A 110 -8.60 -6.99 -3.96
N GLU A 111 -9.18 -5.95 -3.36
CA GLU A 111 -10.64 -5.82 -3.18
C GLU A 111 -11.41 -5.73 -4.50
N ASP A 112 -10.70 -5.67 -5.63
CA ASP A 112 -11.28 -5.64 -6.95
C ASP A 112 -11.73 -7.04 -7.39
N LYS A 113 -13.02 -7.34 -7.19
CA LYS A 113 -13.70 -8.53 -7.73
C LYS A 113 -13.68 -8.61 -9.26
N ARG A 114 -13.20 -7.58 -9.95
CA ARG A 114 -13.00 -7.54 -11.39
C ARG A 114 -11.52 -7.77 -11.66
N GLN A 115 -11.24 -8.78 -12.48
CA GLN A 115 -9.93 -9.33 -12.86
C GLN A 115 -8.97 -8.35 -13.57
N MET A 116 -9.00 -7.04 -13.27
CA MET A 116 -8.30 -5.96 -13.99
C MET A 116 -7.04 -5.43 -13.26
N GLY A 117 -6.76 -5.86 -12.03
CA GLY A 117 -5.63 -5.35 -11.23
C GLY A 117 -4.24 -5.89 -11.64
N ALA A 118 -4.15 -7.19 -11.96
CA ALA A 118 -2.88 -7.87 -12.18
C ALA A 118 -2.11 -7.38 -13.42
N THR A 119 -2.81 -6.99 -14.50
CA THR A 119 -2.17 -6.49 -15.73
C THR A 119 -1.68 -5.04 -15.61
N ARG A 120 -2.19 -4.28 -14.62
CA ARG A 120 -1.73 -2.89 -14.37
C ARG A 120 -0.36 -2.86 -13.70
N GLN A 121 -0.05 -3.84 -12.84
CA GLN A 121 1.23 -3.91 -12.11
C GLN A 121 2.40 -4.30 -13.02
N LEU A 122 2.15 -4.97 -14.16
CA LEU A 122 3.18 -5.21 -15.19
C LEU A 122 3.77 -3.90 -15.74
N LYS A 123 3.00 -2.80 -15.71
CA LYS A 123 3.48 -1.47 -16.10
C LYS A 123 4.47 -0.87 -15.09
N ALA A 124 4.55 -1.41 -13.87
CA ALA A 124 5.51 -0.96 -12.86
C ALA A 124 6.96 -1.31 -13.21
N SER A 125 7.18 -2.23 -14.15
CA SER A 125 8.51 -2.49 -14.71
C SER A 125 9.14 -1.22 -15.30
N ALA A 126 8.32 -0.29 -15.82
CA ALA A 126 8.79 1.00 -16.31
C ALA A 126 9.38 1.87 -15.18
N LEU A 127 8.75 1.90 -14.00
CA LEU A 127 9.26 2.68 -12.86
C LEU A 127 10.65 2.20 -12.43
N PHE A 128 10.85 0.89 -12.37
CA PHE A 128 12.18 0.33 -12.08
C PHE A 128 13.19 0.73 -13.18
N LYS A 129 12.85 0.50 -14.46
CA LYS A 129 13.74 0.82 -15.59
C LYS A 129 14.07 2.31 -15.72
N GLU A 130 13.18 3.18 -15.27
CA GLU A 130 13.35 4.63 -15.27
C GLU A 130 14.10 5.14 -14.01
N GLY A 131 14.57 4.25 -13.14
CA GLY A 131 15.37 4.62 -11.96
C GLY A 131 14.56 5.19 -10.81
N HIS A 132 13.27 4.84 -10.69
CA HIS A 132 12.44 5.31 -9.58
C HIS A 132 12.73 4.62 -8.25
N VAL A 133 13.36 3.43 -8.28
CA VAL A 133 13.74 2.66 -7.08
C VAL A 133 15.17 3.00 -6.68
N PHE A 134 15.39 3.37 -5.43
CA PHE A 134 16.71 3.73 -4.92
C PHE A 134 16.86 3.42 -3.43
N SER A 135 18.11 3.42 -2.96
CA SER A 135 18.47 3.06 -1.58
C SER A 135 17.85 1.73 -1.11
N PRO A 136 17.99 0.62 -1.87
CA PRO A 136 17.51 -0.67 -1.42
C PRO A 136 18.45 -1.27 -0.38
N HIS A 137 17.86 -1.94 0.60
CA HIS A 137 18.59 -2.58 1.69
C HIS A 137 17.95 -3.91 2.06
N HIS A 138 18.73 -4.79 2.66
CA HIS A 138 18.29 -6.07 3.20
C HIS A 138 18.40 -6.06 4.72
N HIS A 139 17.47 -6.70 5.43
CA HIS A 139 17.56 -6.90 6.88
C HIS A 139 17.19 -8.36 7.21
N PRO A 140 18.10 -9.15 7.81
CA PRO A 140 17.86 -10.57 8.07
C PRO A 140 16.86 -10.85 9.20
N ILE A 141 16.40 -9.79 9.90
CA ILE A 141 15.54 -9.87 11.10
C ILE A 141 16.30 -10.54 12.24
N ALA A 142 15.92 -11.75 12.61
CA ALA A 142 16.60 -12.60 13.58
C ALA A 142 17.07 -13.87 12.85
N GLU A 143 18.11 -14.52 13.36
CA GLU A 143 18.71 -15.70 12.72
C GLU A 143 17.73 -16.87 12.64
N ASP A 144 16.91 -17.04 13.67
CA ASP A 144 15.84 -18.04 13.80
C ASP A 144 14.56 -17.69 13.04
N CYS A 145 14.41 -16.44 12.60
CA CYS A 145 13.27 -16.04 11.79
C CYS A 145 13.39 -16.63 10.37
N SER A 146 12.34 -17.31 9.89
CA SER A 146 12.27 -17.89 8.55
C SER A 146 12.25 -16.85 7.41
N HIS A 147 12.01 -15.58 7.75
CA HIS A 147 11.84 -14.49 6.80
C HIS A 147 12.87 -13.37 7.02
N CYS A 148 13.10 -12.59 5.98
CA CYS A 148 13.88 -11.35 6.01
C CYS A 148 13.09 -10.20 5.39
N PHE A 149 13.56 -8.97 5.60
CA PHE A 149 13.04 -7.81 4.91
C PHE A 149 13.97 -7.32 3.80
N VAL A 150 13.36 -6.85 2.73
CA VAL A 150 13.96 -5.90 1.79
C VAL A 150 13.22 -4.57 1.95
N SER A 151 13.94 -3.46 1.99
CA SER A 151 13.35 -2.13 1.91
C SER A 151 13.95 -1.33 0.76
N ALA A 152 13.21 -0.34 0.26
CA ALA A 152 13.70 0.64 -0.70
C ALA A 152 12.91 1.95 -0.60
N ARG A 153 13.46 3.01 -1.17
CA ARG A 153 12.74 4.25 -1.46
C ARG A 153 12.30 4.23 -2.91
N VAL A 154 11.07 4.68 -3.16
CA VAL A 154 10.50 4.73 -4.51
C VAL A 154 9.93 6.11 -4.80
N MET A 155 10.43 6.75 -5.85
CA MET A 155 9.88 8.01 -6.34
C MET A 155 8.47 7.79 -6.92
N PRO A 156 7.53 8.72 -6.67
CA PRO A 156 6.22 8.71 -7.33
C PRO A 156 6.37 8.67 -8.86
N SER A 157 5.39 8.11 -9.57
CA SER A 157 5.40 8.07 -11.05
C SER A 157 5.45 9.45 -11.69
N LEU A 158 4.80 10.44 -11.07
CA LEU A 158 4.85 11.85 -11.43
C LEU A 158 5.52 12.64 -10.31
N PRO A 159 6.86 12.62 -10.23
CA PRO A 159 7.56 13.34 -9.18
C PRO A 159 7.41 14.85 -9.42
N GLY A 160 6.90 15.55 -8.42
CA GLY A 160 6.88 17.01 -8.39
C GLY A 160 8.24 17.57 -7.96
N LYS A 161 8.36 18.90 -8.03
CA LYS A 161 9.56 19.61 -7.56
C LYS A 161 9.71 19.57 -6.03
N ASP A 162 8.58 19.58 -5.31
CA ASP A 162 8.55 19.59 -3.85
C ASP A 162 8.26 18.18 -3.30
N GLN A 163 9.20 17.67 -2.50
CA GLN A 163 9.04 16.37 -1.84
C GLN A 163 8.00 16.39 -0.74
N ARG A 164 7.60 17.56 -0.21
CA ARG A 164 6.50 17.64 0.76
C ARG A 164 5.16 17.31 0.12
N THR A 165 4.99 17.65 -1.15
CA THR A 165 3.76 17.41 -1.90
C THR A 165 3.79 16.08 -2.67
N THR A 166 4.99 15.63 -3.06
CA THR A 166 5.19 14.34 -3.76
C THR A 166 6.35 13.56 -3.13
N PRO A 167 6.17 13.05 -1.90
CA PRO A 167 7.24 12.40 -1.15
C PRO A 167 7.65 11.06 -1.77
N ASP A 168 8.89 10.66 -1.51
CA ASP A 168 9.33 9.29 -1.81
C ASP A 168 8.66 8.32 -0.87
N HIS A 169 8.21 7.20 -1.43
CA HIS A 169 7.52 6.18 -0.67
C HIS A 169 8.51 5.18 -0.08
N PHE A 170 8.43 4.98 1.22
CA PHE A 170 9.11 3.87 1.87
C PHE A 170 8.36 2.60 1.54
N THR A 171 9.06 1.61 1.00
CA THR A 171 8.47 0.33 0.59
C THR A 171 9.28 -0.78 1.22
N TRP A 172 8.61 -1.76 1.82
CA TRP A 172 9.25 -2.94 2.35
C TRP A 172 8.54 -4.22 1.91
N ILE A 173 9.29 -5.31 1.87
CA ILE A 173 8.87 -6.62 1.39
C ILE A 173 9.43 -7.68 2.34
N SER A 174 8.55 -8.55 2.85
CA SER A 174 8.91 -9.77 3.58
C SER A 174 9.13 -10.92 2.60
N ILE A 175 10.28 -11.58 2.70
CA ILE A 175 10.71 -12.64 1.81
C ILE A 175 11.14 -13.85 2.65
N SER A 176 10.68 -15.03 2.27
CA SER A 176 11.15 -16.30 2.83
C SER A 176 12.62 -16.51 2.48
N LYS A 177 13.46 -16.77 3.50
CA LYS A 177 14.90 -16.93 3.32
C LYS A 177 15.27 -18.19 2.54
N SER A 178 14.46 -19.24 2.64
CA SER A 178 14.78 -20.56 2.09
C SER A 178 14.50 -20.69 0.61
N ASP A 179 13.44 -20.05 0.13
CA ASP A 179 12.97 -20.21 -1.24
C ASP A 179 12.78 -18.91 -2.00
N GLY A 180 12.77 -17.74 -1.35
CA GLY A 180 12.56 -16.44 -2.00
C GLY A 180 11.08 -16.10 -2.22
N VAL A 181 10.14 -16.87 -1.66
CA VAL A 181 8.71 -16.58 -1.76
C VAL A 181 8.39 -15.28 -1.02
N ILE A 182 7.62 -14.42 -1.69
CA ILE A 182 7.20 -13.13 -1.12
C ILE A 182 5.97 -13.36 -0.24
N HIS A 183 6.11 -13.07 1.05
CA HIS A 183 5.04 -13.27 2.02
C HIS A 183 4.10 -12.07 2.08
N SER A 184 4.65 -10.88 2.29
CA SER A 184 3.92 -9.63 2.46
C SER A 184 4.74 -8.45 1.97
N ALA A 185 4.07 -7.34 1.68
CA ALA A 185 4.70 -6.08 1.35
C ALA A 185 3.78 -4.92 1.73
N ASP A 186 4.38 -3.78 2.00
CA ASP A 186 3.67 -2.53 2.24
C ASP A 186 4.44 -1.35 1.66
N CYS A 187 3.71 -0.28 1.41
CA CYS A 187 4.26 0.95 0.87
C CYS A 187 3.57 2.14 1.50
N SER A 188 4.33 3.17 1.86
CA SER A 188 3.81 4.40 2.45
C SER A 188 3.00 5.29 1.48
N CYS A 189 2.54 4.75 0.36
CA CYS A 189 1.62 5.42 -0.58
C CYS A 189 0.18 5.05 -0.25
N THR A 190 -0.78 5.89 -0.64
CA THR A 190 -2.22 5.65 -0.36
C THR A 190 -2.73 4.32 -0.94
N ALA A 191 -2.13 3.82 -2.02
CA ALA A 191 -2.48 2.53 -2.61
C ALA A 191 -1.68 1.34 -2.04
N GLY A 192 -0.79 1.59 -1.07
CA GLY A 192 0.15 0.61 -0.53
C GLY A 192 -0.49 -0.40 0.41
N GLU A 193 -1.63 -0.05 1.02
CA GLU A 193 -2.36 -0.86 2.00
C GLU A 193 -2.83 -2.22 1.43
N GLY A 194 -2.95 -2.36 0.11
CA GLY A 194 -3.25 -3.62 -0.57
C GLY A 194 -2.03 -4.52 -0.84
N GLY A 195 -0.82 -4.09 -0.48
CA GLY A 195 0.42 -4.84 -0.69
C GLY A 195 0.79 -5.05 -2.16
N SER A 196 0.18 -4.31 -3.10
CA SER A 196 0.32 -4.54 -4.54
C SER A 196 0.32 -3.24 -5.38
N CYS A 197 0.76 -2.12 -4.80
CA CYS A 197 0.88 -0.87 -5.54
C CYS A 197 2.02 -0.94 -6.56
N ASN A 198 2.07 0.02 -7.50
CA ASN A 198 3.14 0.07 -8.50
C ASN A 198 4.53 0.26 -7.87
N HIS A 199 4.65 0.86 -6.69
CA HIS A 199 5.94 0.99 -6.00
C HIS A 199 6.45 -0.37 -5.50
N ILE A 200 5.57 -1.18 -4.90
CA ILE A 200 5.90 -2.56 -4.48
C ILE A 200 6.31 -3.38 -5.71
N ALA A 201 5.53 -3.32 -6.79
CA ALA A 201 5.86 -4.02 -8.02
C ALA A 201 7.22 -3.58 -8.60
N ALA A 202 7.56 -2.29 -8.55
CA ALA A 202 8.87 -1.80 -9.00
C ALA A 202 10.04 -2.36 -8.17
N VAL A 203 9.88 -2.47 -6.84
CA VAL A 203 10.88 -3.10 -5.96
C VAL A 203 10.99 -4.60 -6.25
N LEU A 204 9.89 -5.29 -6.53
CA LEU A 204 9.92 -6.70 -6.94
C LEU A 204 10.66 -6.89 -8.26
N TYR A 205 10.43 -6.03 -9.26
CA TYR A 205 11.19 -6.07 -10.52
C TYR A 205 12.69 -5.84 -10.31
N MET A 206 13.06 -4.95 -9.39
CA MET A 206 14.45 -4.75 -9.00
C MET A 206 15.07 -6.03 -8.41
N LEU A 207 14.34 -6.76 -7.57
CA LEU A 207 14.80 -8.03 -6.99
C LEU A 207 14.93 -9.15 -8.03
N ALA A 208 14.02 -9.19 -9.01
CA ALA A 208 14.10 -10.13 -10.12
C ALA A 208 15.32 -9.88 -11.02
N ASP A 209 15.55 -8.62 -11.41
CA ASP A 209 16.74 -8.22 -12.18
C ASP A 209 18.04 -8.47 -11.40
N LEU A 210 18.03 -8.25 -10.08
CA LEU A 210 19.17 -8.56 -9.20
C LEU A 210 19.52 -10.05 -9.24
N THR A 211 18.50 -10.91 -9.14
CA THR A 211 18.63 -12.37 -9.18
C THR A 211 19.16 -12.83 -10.53
N GLU A 212 18.61 -12.31 -11.63
CA GLU A 212 19.06 -12.64 -12.98
C GLU A 212 20.54 -12.27 -13.19
N ARG A 213 20.94 -11.07 -12.78
CA ARG A 213 22.34 -10.62 -12.86
C ARG A 213 23.27 -11.45 -11.99
N ARG A 214 22.82 -11.87 -10.81
CA ARG A 214 23.57 -12.78 -9.93
C ARG A 214 23.86 -14.09 -10.64
N GLN A 215 22.84 -14.69 -11.25
CA GLN A 215 22.93 -15.95 -11.98
C GLN A 215 23.79 -15.84 -13.24
N GLN A 216 23.79 -14.68 -13.90
CA GLN A 216 24.66 -14.37 -15.04
C GLN A 216 26.10 -14.03 -14.63
N GLY A 217 26.42 -14.02 -13.32
CA GLY A 217 27.74 -13.66 -12.80
C GLY A 217 28.09 -12.17 -12.96
N LEU A 218 27.10 -11.32 -13.22
CA LEU A 218 27.32 -9.91 -13.53
C LEU A 218 27.53 -9.03 -12.31
N LEU A 219 27.26 -9.52 -11.08
CA LEU A 219 27.36 -8.74 -9.83
C LEU A 219 28.80 -8.61 -9.25
N SER A 220 29.83 -9.05 -9.96
CA SER A 220 31.20 -9.03 -9.45
C SER A 220 31.86 -7.65 -9.60
N CYS A 221 32.02 -6.96 -8.46
CA CYS A 221 32.98 -5.90 -8.11
C CYS A 221 32.28 -4.70 -7.44
N THR A 222 32.84 -4.25 -6.33
CA THR A 222 32.28 -3.32 -5.32
C THR A 222 31.95 -1.91 -5.83
N SER A 223 32.22 -1.59 -7.10
CA SER A 223 31.85 -0.35 -7.78
C SER A 223 30.50 -0.41 -8.51
N GLN A 224 29.86 -1.58 -8.60
CA GLN A 224 28.60 -1.76 -9.33
C GLN A 224 27.33 -1.26 -8.62
N THR A 225 27.35 -1.08 -7.29
CA THR A 225 26.21 -0.52 -6.54
C THR A 225 25.77 0.84 -7.07
N CYS A 226 26.73 1.72 -7.36
CA CYS A 226 26.48 3.09 -7.80
C CYS A 226 26.07 3.21 -9.29
N SER A 227 26.35 2.20 -10.11
CA SER A 227 25.94 2.20 -11.53
C SER A 227 24.64 1.45 -11.78
N TRP A 228 24.33 0.42 -10.98
CA TRP A 228 23.13 -0.40 -11.16
C TRP A 228 21.85 0.30 -10.74
N LEU A 229 21.88 1.07 -9.64
CA LEU A 229 20.73 1.82 -9.12
C LEU A 229 20.99 3.32 -9.24
N GLN A 230 21.17 3.80 -10.47
CA GLN A 230 21.23 5.24 -10.68
C GLN A 230 19.83 5.83 -10.48
N PRO A 231 19.59 6.57 -9.37
CA PRO A 231 18.28 7.11 -9.11
C PRO A 231 18.00 8.18 -10.16
N ARG A 232 16.76 8.24 -10.62
CA ARG A 232 16.30 9.36 -11.42
C ARG A 232 16.51 10.66 -10.64
N GLN A 233 17.20 11.63 -11.23
CA GLN A 233 17.29 12.95 -10.61
C GLN A 233 15.91 13.62 -10.65
N ARG A 234 15.44 14.10 -9.49
CA ARG A 234 14.38 15.11 -9.49
C ARG A 234 14.96 16.34 -10.18
N ASN A 235 14.23 16.90 -11.15
CA ASN A 235 14.56 18.22 -11.70
C ASN A 235 14.27 19.29 -10.62
N LEU A 236 15.19 19.41 -9.66
CA LEU A 236 15.19 20.45 -8.66
C LEU A 236 15.62 21.75 -9.36
N SER A 237 14.76 22.78 -9.34
CA SER A 237 15.21 24.12 -9.71
C SER A 237 16.22 24.63 -8.67
N PRO A 238 17.20 25.46 -9.06
CA PRO A 238 18.18 26.06 -8.15
C PRO A 238 17.54 26.77 -6.95
#